data_AF-A0A923QEN9-F1
#
_entry.id   AF-A0A923QEN9-F1
#
_cell.length_a   1.000
_cell.length_b   1.000
_cell.length_c   1.000
_cell.angle_alpha   90.00
_cell.angle_beta   90.00
_cell.angle_gamma   90.00
#
_symmetry.space_group_name_H-M   'P 1'
#
loop_
_entity.id
_entity.type
_entity.pdbx_description
1 polymer ?
#
loop_
_entity_poly.entity_id
_entity_poly.type
_entity_poly.pdbx_seq_one_letter_code
_entity_poly.pdbx_strand_id
1 'polypeptide(L)'
;MITQQTQYEHNHTALLEGLRAHLQPLTGDARQYDGLLALIGRARFALLGEASHGTHEFYRERAEITKRLITEKGFAAVAVEADWPDAWRVNRYVRGLSDDADADAALSGFQRFPAWMCRITLVRDFVEWLRNHNAGLSPLRQVGFYGLDIYSLFSSIQAVLTYLDRVDAQAALRA
;
A
#
# COMPACT_ATOMS: atom_id res chain seq x y z
N MET A 1 5.77 -48.50 14.65
CA MET A 1 5.80 -47.06 15.00
C MET A 1 6.98 -46.30 14.41
N ILE A 2 8.09 -46.95 14.01
CA ILE A 2 9.27 -46.27 13.43
C ILE A 2 9.04 -45.81 11.98
N THR A 3 8.17 -46.48 11.22
CA THR A 3 8.03 -46.31 9.76
C THR A 3 7.36 -45.00 9.31
N GLN A 4 6.44 -44.43 10.10
CA GLN A 4 5.78 -43.17 9.72
C GLN A 4 6.69 -41.94 9.91
N GLN A 5 7.56 -41.96 10.91
CA GLN A 5 8.41 -40.82 11.25
C GLN A 5 9.54 -40.63 10.23
N THR A 6 10.16 -41.74 9.79
CA THR A 6 11.19 -41.73 8.73
C THR A 6 10.64 -41.34 7.37
N GLN A 7 9.39 -41.70 7.06
CA GLN A 7 8.73 -41.32 5.81
C GLN A 7 8.29 -39.85 5.80
N TYR A 8 7.89 -39.30 6.95
CA TYR A 8 7.63 -37.87 7.14
C TYR A 8 8.89 -37.02 6.97
N GLU A 9 10.00 -37.42 7.60
CA GLU A 9 11.30 -36.73 7.48
C GLU A 9 11.83 -36.74 6.05
N HIS A 10 11.70 -37.86 5.33
CA HIS A 10 12.11 -37.97 3.93
C HIS A 10 11.29 -37.06 3.00
N ASN A 11 9.97 -36.98 3.23
CA ASN A 11 9.08 -36.10 2.47
C ASN A 11 9.38 -34.61 2.70
N HIS A 12 9.76 -34.22 3.92
CA HIS A 12 10.14 -32.84 4.22
C HIS A 12 11.45 -32.44 3.52
N THR A 13 12.44 -33.33 3.49
CA THR A 13 13.71 -33.08 2.79
C THR A 13 13.50 -32.92 1.29
N ALA A 14 12.75 -33.81 0.66
CA ALA A 14 12.43 -33.72 -0.76
C ALA A 14 11.65 -32.43 -1.11
N LEU A 15 10.69 -32.04 -0.25
CA LEU A 15 9.96 -30.78 -0.40
C LEU A 15 10.90 -29.56 -0.30
N LEU A 16 11.77 -29.53 0.72
CA LEU A 16 12.69 -28.42 0.92
C LEU A 16 13.72 -28.32 -0.22
N GLU A 17 14.22 -29.44 -0.72
CA GLU A 17 15.11 -29.47 -1.88
C GLU A 17 14.40 -28.98 -3.15
N GLY A 18 13.16 -29.42 -3.38
CA GLY A 18 12.34 -28.93 -4.47
C GLY A 18 12.09 -27.42 -4.40
N LEU A 19 11.76 -26.90 -3.21
CA LEU A 19 11.57 -25.46 -3.01
C LEU A 19 12.86 -24.68 -3.26
N ARG A 20 14.00 -25.12 -2.72
CA ARG A 20 15.29 -24.43 -2.85
C ARG A 20 15.69 -24.13 -4.29
N ALA A 21 15.34 -25.00 -5.24
CA ALA A 21 15.61 -24.79 -6.66
C ALA A 21 14.82 -23.60 -7.28
N HIS A 22 13.75 -23.16 -6.61
CA HIS A 22 12.85 -22.10 -7.07
C HIS A 22 12.84 -20.86 -6.15
N LEU A 23 13.51 -20.91 -4.99
CA LEU A 23 13.61 -19.77 -4.10
C LEU A 23 14.57 -18.72 -4.68
N GLN A 24 14.14 -17.47 -4.65
CA GLN A 24 14.99 -16.32 -4.96
C GLN A 24 15.38 -15.64 -3.65
N PRO A 25 16.68 -15.56 -3.32
CA PRO A 25 17.12 -14.91 -2.10
C PRO A 25 16.93 -13.38 -2.21
N LEU A 26 16.41 -12.78 -1.13
CA LEU A 26 16.41 -11.34 -0.95
C LEU A 26 17.76 -10.92 -0.36
N THR A 27 18.63 -10.39 -1.22
CA THR A 27 20.03 -10.06 -0.90
C THR A 27 20.19 -8.66 -0.31
N GLY A 28 19.15 -7.83 -0.36
CA GLY A 28 19.20 -6.42 0.02
C GLY A 28 19.78 -5.49 -1.05
N ASP A 29 20.14 -6.00 -2.23
CA ASP A 29 20.59 -5.17 -3.35
C ASP A 29 19.42 -4.64 -4.20
N ALA A 30 19.69 -3.64 -5.05
CA ALA A 30 18.66 -2.98 -5.85
C ALA A 30 17.90 -3.93 -6.82
N ARG A 31 18.53 -5.05 -7.22
CA ARG A 31 18.01 -6.02 -8.17
C ARG A 31 17.33 -7.21 -7.52
N GLN A 32 17.24 -7.26 -6.19
CA GLN A 32 16.64 -8.40 -5.48
C GLN A 32 15.19 -8.71 -5.90
N TYR A 33 14.45 -7.72 -6.43
CA TYR A 33 13.08 -7.90 -6.93
C TYR A 33 12.98 -8.12 -8.44
N ASP A 34 14.07 -8.21 -9.19
CA ASP A 34 14.05 -8.34 -10.66
C ASP A 34 13.26 -9.58 -11.10
N GLY A 35 13.47 -10.70 -10.42
CA GLY A 35 12.73 -11.94 -10.67
C GLY A 35 11.24 -11.82 -10.38
N LEU A 36 10.87 -11.16 -9.28
CA LEU A 36 9.47 -10.87 -8.95
C LEU A 36 8.81 -9.97 -10.01
N LEU A 37 9.49 -8.90 -10.44
CA LEU A 37 8.99 -7.99 -11.47
C LEU A 37 8.86 -8.65 -12.84
N ALA A 38 9.77 -9.58 -13.16
CA ALA A 38 9.66 -10.41 -14.35
C ALA A 38 8.42 -11.31 -14.27
N LEU A 39 8.19 -11.95 -13.12
CA LEU A 39 7.02 -12.81 -12.88
C LEU A 39 5.69 -12.03 -12.97
N ILE A 40 5.63 -10.82 -12.41
CA ILE A 40 4.45 -9.95 -12.50
C ILE A 40 4.15 -9.57 -13.97
N GLY A 41 5.18 -9.47 -14.81
CA GLY A 41 5.03 -9.29 -16.25
C GLY A 41 4.25 -8.02 -16.62
N ARG A 42 3.10 -8.22 -17.30
CA ARG A 42 2.20 -7.14 -17.77
C ARG A 42 0.89 -7.08 -16.97
N ALA A 43 0.87 -7.64 -15.77
CA ALA A 43 -0.32 -7.60 -14.92
C ALA A 43 -0.75 -6.16 -14.66
N ARG A 44 -2.07 -5.90 -14.74
CA ARG A 44 -2.66 -4.59 -14.46
C ARG A 44 -2.85 -4.33 -12.97
N PHE A 45 -2.90 -5.40 -12.18
CA PHE A 45 -3.11 -5.37 -10.74
C PHE A 45 -2.06 -6.27 -10.09
N ALA A 46 -1.44 -5.76 -9.01
CA ALA A 46 -0.52 -6.50 -8.16
C ALA A 46 -1.02 -6.36 -6.72
N LEU A 47 -1.33 -7.49 -6.08
CA LEU A 47 -1.87 -7.54 -4.72
C LEU A 47 -0.75 -7.93 -3.77
N LEU A 48 -0.34 -7.01 -2.89
CA LEU A 48 0.75 -7.21 -1.93
C LEU A 48 0.18 -7.40 -0.53
N GLY A 49 0.06 -8.66 -0.11
CA GLY A 49 -0.35 -9.03 1.24
C GLY A 49 0.80 -9.01 2.24
N GLU A 50 0.47 -9.13 3.52
CA GLU A 50 1.41 -9.32 4.62
C GLU A 50 0.93 -10.41 5.56
N ALA A 51 1.85 -11.12 6.22
CA ALA A 51 1.48 -12.21 7.13
C ALA A 51 1.00 -11.70 8.50
N SER A 52 1.35 -10.47 8.87
CA SER A 52 0.93 -9.84 10.11
C SER A 52 1.02 -8.32 10.02
N HIS A 53 0.08 -7.63 10.65
CA HIS A 53 0.19 -6.18 10.84
C HIS A 53 1.30 -5.83 11.83
N GLY A 54 1.99 -4.72 11.57
CA GLY A 54 3.00 -4.16 12.48
C GLY A 54 4.41 -4.78 12.40
N THR A 55 4.68 -5.65 11.43
CA THR A 55 6.04 -6.17 11.17
C THR A 55 6.80 -5.21 10.26
N HIS A 56 7.93 -4.69 10.75
CA HIS A 56 8.72 -3.67 10.06
C HIS A 56 9.12 -4.11 8.64
N GLU A 57 9.57 -5.35 8.51
CA GLU A 57 10.06 -5.93 7.26
C GLU A 57 8.95 -5.96 6.21
N PHE A 58 7.72 -6.35 6.55
CA PHE A 58 6.63 -6.35 5.57
C PHE A 58 6.32 -4.95 5.03
N TYR A 59 6.32 -3.93 5.87
CA TYR A 59 6.15 -2.54 5.41
C TYR A 59 7.29 -2.09 4.50
N ARG A 60 8.54 -2.40 4.88
CA ARG A 60 9.71 -2.05 4.08
C ARG A 60 9.64 -2.71 2.69
N GLU A 61 9.44 -4.02 2.64
CA GLU A 61 9.42 -4.79 1.39
C GLU A 61 8.25 -4.34 0.50
N ARG A 62 7.06 -4.13 1.07
CA ARG A 62 5.90 -3.63 0.31
C ARG A 62 6.16 -2.24 -0.26
N ALA A 63 6.79 -1.35 0.50
CA ALA A 63 7.14 -0.02 0.02
C ALA A 63 8.14 -0.09 -1.15
N GLU A 64 9.24 -0.86 -1.01
CA GLU A 64 10.26 -0.98 -2.06
C GLU A 64 9.73 -1.67 -3.33
N ILE A 65 8.95 -2.74 -3.19
CA ILE A 65 8.29 -3.38 -4.33
C ILE A 65 7.33 -2.40 -5.01
N THR A 66 6.54 -1.64 -4.26
CA THR A 66 5.60 -0.66 -4.81
C THR A 66 6.31 0.45 -5.57
N LYS A 67 7.44 0.96 -5.04
CA LYS A 67 8.27 1.95 -5.75
C LYS A 67 8.71 1.43 -7.11
N ARG A 68 9.20 0.19 -7.20
CA ARG A 68 9.61 -0.42 -8.47
C ARG A 68 8.44 -0.69 -9.42
N LEU A 69 7.28 -1.10 -8.90
CA LEU A 69 6.08 -1.26 -9.71
C LEU A 69 5.65 0.07 -10.35
N ILE A 70 5.77 1.17 -9.62
CA ILE A 70 5.49 2.51 -10.14
C ILE A 70 6.52 2.90 -11.21
N THR A 71 7.81 2.86 -10.86
CA THR A 71 8.87 3.41 -11.72
C THR A 71 9.20 2.56 -12.94
N GLU A 72 9.09 1.22 -12.84
CA GLU A 72 9.52 0.30 -13.90
C GLU A 72 8.35 -0.37 -14.63
N LYS A 73 7.18 -0.47 -13.99
CA LYS A 73 6.00 -1.15 -14.55
C LYS A 73 4.83 -0.20 -14.84
N GLY A 74 4.95 1.08 -14.49
CA GLY A 74 3.96 2.10 -14.82
C GLY A 74 2.65 1.97 -14.04
N PHE A 75 2.69 1.37 -12.85
CA PHE A 75 1.53 1.38 -11.95
C PHE A 75 1.21 2.82 -11.53
N ALA A 76 -0.05 3.21 -11.70
CA ALA A 76 -0.51 4.59 -11.53
C ALA A 76 -1.40 4.79 -10.29
N ALA A 77 -1.66 3.75 -9.51
CA ALA A 77 -2.47 3.84 -8.31
C ALA A 77 -1.98 2.88 -7.23
N VAL A 78 -1.95 3.36 -5.98
CA VAL A 78 -1.73 2.57 -4.79
C VAL A 78 -3.02 2.53 -4.00
N ALA A 79 -3.56 1.34 -3.78
CA ALA A 79 -4.79 1.13 -3.03
C ALA A 79 -4.46 0.36 -1.75
N VAL A 80 -4.74 0.96 -0.59
CA VAL A 80 -4.40 0.41 0.73
C VAL A 80 -5.65 -0.02 1.50
N GLU A 81 -5.48 -0.97 2.40
CA GLU A 81 -6.47 -1.36 3.42
C GLU A 81 -6.56 -0.25 4.48
N ALA A 82 -7.21 0.85 4.12
CA ALA A 82 -7.43 1.98 4.99
C ALA A 82 -8.67 2.76 4.55
N ASP A 83 -9.21 3.56 5.47
CA ASP A 83 -10.42 4.34 5.27
C ASP A 83 -10.27 5.36 4.12
N TRP A 84 -11.29 5.46 3.26
CA TRP A 84 -11.29 6.34 2.09
C TRP A 84 -11.01 7.83 2.40
N PRO A 85 -11.66 8.48 3.40
CA PRO A 85 -11.44 9.91 3.65
C PRO A 85 -9.99 10.24 4.01
N ASP A 86 -9.37 9.41 4.84
CA ASP A 86 -8.01 9.62 5.32
C ASP A 86 -7.00 9.40 4.19
N ALA A 87 -7.18 8.32 3.41
CA ALA A 87 -6.37 8.05 2.23
C ALA A 87 -6.58 9.13 1.14
N TRP A 88 -7.77 9.73 1.04
CA TRP A 88 -8.03 10.82 0.10
C TRP A 88 -7.29 12.11 0.48
N ARG A 89 -7.15 12.43 1.78
CA ARG A 89 -6.29 13.53 2.23
C ARG A 89 -4.84 13.30 1.81
N VAL A 90 -4.32 12.09 2.02
CA VAL A 90 -2.98 11.70 1.54
C VAL A 90 -2.89 11.81 0.02
N ASN A 91 -3.91 11.38 -0.73
CA ASN A 91 -3.95 11.51 -2.18
C ASN A 91 -3.78 12.96 -2.64
N ARG A 92 -4.49 13.88 -2.00
CA ARG A 92 -4.36 15.32 -2.29
C ARG A 92 -2.94 15.79 -1.98
N TYR A 93 -2.36 15.36 -0.86
CA TYR A 93 -0.97 15.69 -0.51
C TYR A 93 0.02 15.19 -1.57
N VAL A 94 -0.02 13.91 -1.96
CA VAL A 94 0.95 13.35 -2.92
C VAL A 94 0.79 13.91 -4.34
N ARG A 95 -0.35 14.52 -4.66
CA ARG A 95 -0.60 15.18 -5.96
C ARG A 95 -0.35 16.69 -5.96
N GLY A 96 0.07 17.26 -4.83
CA GLY A 96 0.29 18.70 -4.68
C GLY A 96 -1.01 19.52 -4.65
N LEU A 97 -2.10 18.91 -4.20
CA LEU A 97 -3.43 19.51 -4.08
C LEU A 97 -3.86 19.74 -2.61
N SER A 98 -2.95 19.49 -1.65
CA SER A 98 -3.18 19.75 -0.23
C SER A 98 -2.32 20.90 0.27
N ASP A 99 -2.81 21.61 1.28
CA ASP A 99 -2.07 22.62 2.05
C ASP A 99 -1.28 22.00 3.22
N ASP A 100 -1.34 20.67 3.39
CA ASP A 100 -0.54 19.94 4.38
C ASP A 100 0.97 20.16 4.12
N ALA A 101 1.70 20.52 5.18
CA ALA A 101 3.11 20.89 5.10
C ALA A 101 4.03 19.70 4.79
N ASP A 102 3.70 18.52 5.32
CA ASP A 102 4.49 17.30 5.19
C ASP A 102 3.59 16.04 5.22
N ALA A 103 4.21 14.88 5.02
CA ALA A 103 3.53 13.59 5.04
C ALA A 103 2.91 13.26 6.42
N ASP A 104 3.52 13.71 7.53
CA ASP A 104 2.98 13.49 8.88
C ASP A 104 1.65 14.24 9.06
N ALA A 105 1.57 15.51 8.60
CA ALA A 105 0.35 16.29 8.59
C ALA A 105 -0.74 15.64 7.72
N ALA A 106 -0.38 15.14 6.53
CA ALA A 106 -1.31 14.44 5.65
C ALA A 106 -1.84 13.13 6.25
N LEU A 107 -1.00 12.41 7.01
CA LEU A 107 -1.35 11.16 7.69
C LEU A 107 -2.09 11.37 9.02
N SER A 108 -2.17 12.60 9.54
CA SER A 108 -2.84 12.89 10.82
C SER A 108 -4.34 12.54 10.86
N GLY A 109 -4.97 12.32 9.70
CA GLY A 109 -6.37 11.86 9.59
C GLY A 109 -6.60 10.44 10.10
N PHE A 110 -5.58 9.57 10.05
CA PHE A 110 -5.66 8.17 10.49
C PHE A 110 -5.69 8.04 12.02
N GLN A 111 -6.76 8.52 12.65
CA GLN A 111 -6.92 8.56 14.11
C GLN A 111 -7.50 7.26 14.69
N ARG A 112 -8.20 6.47 13.88
CA ARG A 112 -8.89 5.24 14.30
C ARG A 112 -7.95 4.03 14.33
N PHE A 113 -6.95 4.03 13.46
CA PHE A 113 -5.96 2.98 13.43
C PHE A 113 -4.93 3.23 14.53
N PRO A 114 -4.53 2.20 15.28
CA PRO A 114 -3.48 2.38 16.27
C PRO A 114 -2.22 2.92 15.60
N ALA A 115 -1.58 3.93 16.18
CA ALA A 115 -0.36 4.56 15.62
C ALA A 115 0.77 3.54 15.33
N TRP A 116 0.77 2.40 16.02
CA TRP A 116 1.70 1.29 15.80
C TRP A 116 1.34 0.43 14.58
N MET A 117 0.07 0.40 14.17
CA MET A 117 -0.44 -0.49 13.12
C MET A 117 0.10 -0.05 11.76
N CYS A 118 0.19 1.25 11.50
CA CYS A 118 0.74 1.81 10.27
C CYS A 118 2.25 2.16 10.35
N ARG A 119 2.93 1.85 11.47
CA ARG A 119 4.33 2.25 11.77
C ARG A 119 4.75 3.50 10.99
N ILE A 120 4.17 4.61 11.45
CA ILE A 120 4.03 5.90 10.76
C ILE A 120 5.26 6.32 9.95
N THR A 121 6.48 6.01 10.39
CA THR A 121 7.70 6.38 9.67
C THR A 121 7.84 5.77 8.28
N LEU A 122 7.59 4.46 8.08
CA LEU A 122 7.77 3.83 6.76
C LEU A 122 6.68 4.27 5.77
N VAL A 123 5.44 4.38 6.25
CA VAL A 123 4.33 4.88 5.42
C VAL A 123 4.52 6.36 5.11
N ARG A 124 4.94 7.17 6.08
CA ARG A 124 5.34 8.58 5.88
C ARG A 124 6.43 8.67 4.83
N ASP A 125 7.51 7.90 4.96
CA ASP A 125 8.63 7.93 4.02
C ASP A 125 8.20 7.54 2.60
N PHE A 126 7.29 6.57 2.49
CA PHE A 126 6.69 6.20 1.21
C PHE A 126 5.81 7.31 0.63
N VAL A 127 4.95 7.93 1.45
CA VAL A 127 4.08 9.06 1.05
C VAL A 127 4.92 10.25 0.59
N GLU A 128 6.00 10.55 1.31
CA GLU A 128 6.92 11.62 0.96
C GLU A 128 7.66 11.32 -0.34
N TRP A 129 8.15 10.08 -0.50
CA TRP A 129 8.72 9.63 -1.76
C TRP A 129 7.72 9.74 -2.91
N LEU A 130 6.46 9.38 -2.70
CA LEU A 130 5.42 9.42 -3.72
C LEU A 130 5.09 10.86 -4.15
N ARG A 131 5.04 11.79 -3.19
CA ARG A 131 4.89 13.23 -3.50
C ARG A 131 6.05 13.72 -4.37
N ASN A 132 7.28 13.38 -4.00
CA ASN A 132 8.48 13.76 -4.74
C ASN A 132 8.51 13.15 -6.15
N HIS A 133 8.09 11.89 -6.28
CA HIS A 133 7.92 11.23 -7.59
C HIS A 133 6.90 11.97 -8.46
N ASN A 134 5.76 12.35 -7.89
CA ASN A 134 4.69 13.05 -8.60
C ASN A 134 5.00 14.50 -8.95
N ALA A 135 5.90 15.18 -8.22
CA ALA A 135 6.23 16.58 -8.42
C ALA A 135 6.77 16.89 -9.82
N GLY A 136 7.46 15.93 -10.45
CA GLY A 136 7.98 16.05 -11.82
C GLY A 136 7.00 15.63 -12.92
N LEU A 137 5.80 15.17 -12.57
CA LEU A 137 4.84 14.58 -13.50
C LEU A 137 3.68 15.53 -13.80
N SER A 138 3.18 15.46 -15.03
CA SER A 138 1.93 16.13 -15.41
C SER A 138 0.75 15.56 -14.61
N PRO A 139 -0.31 16.33 -14.30
CA PRO A 139 -1.43 15.88 -13.47
C PRO A 139 -2.08 14.54 -13.87
N LEU A 140 -2.10 14.22 -15.17
CA LEU A 140 -2.65 12.96 -15.71
C LEU A 140 -1.74 11.74 -15.55
N ARG A 141 -0.45 11.94 -15.23
CA ARG A 141 0.55 10.88 -15.04
C ARG A 141 0.92 10.67 -13.58
N GLN A 142 0.47 11.54 -12.69
CA GLN A 142 0.69 11.39 -11.26
C GLN A 142 0.03 10.12 -10.73
N VAL A 143 0.73 9.44 -9.84
CA VAL A 143 0.25 8.25 -9.14
C VAL A 143 -0.68 8.66 -8.02
N GLY A 144 -1.86 8.03 -7.96
CA GLY A 144 -2.83 8.26 -6.90
C GLY A 144 -2.65 7.33 -5.70
N PHE A 145 -3.14 7.77 -4.54
CA PHE A 145 -3.20 6.99 -3.29
C PHE A 145 -4.65 6.85 -2.85
N TYR A 146 -5.12 5.64 -2.55
CA TYR A 146 -6.54 5.36 -2.33
C TYR A 146 -6.75 4.38 -1.17
N GLY A 147 -7.80 4.61 -0.39
CA GLY A 147 -8.27 3.69 0.65
C GLY A 147 -9.38 2.81 0.09
N LEU A 148 -9.29 1.50 0.32
CA LEU A 148 -10.30 0.51 -0.08
C LEU A 148 -11.30 0.21 1.03
N ASP A 149 -11.02 0.66 2.25
CA ASP A 149 -11.78 0.26 3.42
C ASP A 149 -12.96 1.20 3.68
N ILE A 150 -14.00 0.66 4.32
CA ILE A 150 -15.32 1.31 4.48
C ILE A 150 -15.68 1.46 5.97
N TYR A 151 -14.73 1.29 6.88
CA TYR A 151 -15.01 1.38 8.32
C TYR A 151 -15.30 2.81 8.80
N SER A 152 -14.98 3.84 8.01
CA SER A 152 -15.27 5.25 8.31
C SER A 152 -16.69 5.70 7.93
N LEU A 153 -17.73 4.89 8.11
CA LEU A 153 -19.10 5.19 7.65
C LEU A 153 -19.55 6.65 7.95
N PHE A 154 -19.40 7.11 9.19
CA PHE A 154 -19.81 8.47 9.58
C PHE A 154 -18.96 9.57 8.95
N SER A 155 -17.64 9.40 8.88
CA SER A 155 -16.74 10.36 8.24
C SER A 155 -16.96 10.43 6.73
N SER A 156 -17.25 9.29 6.10
CA SER A 156 -17.61 9.20 4.68
C SER A 156 -18.94 9.91 4.40
N ILE A 157 -19.95 9.73 5.25
CA ILE A 157 -21.22 10.46 5.17
C ILE A 157 -20.99 11.97 5.31
N GLN A 158 -20.21 12.40 6.31
CA GLN A 158 -19.92 13.83 6.49
C GLN A 158 -19.19 14.44 5.30
N ALA A 159 -18.26 13.72 4.67
CA ALA A 159 -17.58 14.19 3.46
C ALA A 159 -18.56 14.43 2.30
N VAL A 160 -19.54 13.54 2.12
CA VAL A 160 -20.61 13.68 1.12
C VAL A 160 -21.53 14.85 1.46
N LEU A 161 -21.99 14.96 2.72
CA LEU A 161 -22.82 16.07 3.17
C LEU A 161 -22.12 17.43 2.99
N THR A 162 -20.85 17.53 3.34
CA THR A 162 -20.06 18.77 3.16
C THR A 162 -19.94 19.18 1.69
N TYR A 163 -19.83 18.21 0.78
CA TYR A 163 -19.86 18.49 -0.65
C TYR A 163 -21.25 18.94 -1.09
N LEU A 164 -22.31 18.23 -0.66
CA LEU A 164 -23.69 18.59 -0.99
C LEU A 164 -24.06 19.97 -0.45
N ASP A 165 -23.64 20.37 0.74
CA ASP A 165 -23.87 21.72 1.28
C ASP A 165 -23.37 22.83 0.33
N ARG A 166 -22.33 22.55 -0.46
CA ARG A 166 -21.77 23.51 -1.44
C ARG A 166 -22.47 23.50 -2.79
N VAL A 167 -22.97 22.34 -3.22
CA VAL A 167 -23.45 22.13 -4.61
C VAL A 167 -24.98 21.98 -4.68
N ASP A 168 -25.61 21.40 -3.66
CA ASP A 168 -27.05 21.23 -3.50
C ASP A 168 -27.43 21.07 -2.01
N ALA A 169 -27.63 22.19 -1.32
CA ALA A 169 -27.96 22.22 0.10
C ALA A 169 -29.32 21.57 0.43
N GLN A 170 -30.26 21.51 -0.54
CA GLN A 170 -31.55 20.84 -0.36
C GLN A 170 -31.38 19.31 -0.36
N ALA A 171 -30.44 18.78 -1.14
CA ALA A 171 -30.07 17.36 -1.08
C ALA A 171 -29.37 17.02 0.24
N ALA A 172 -28.48 17.88 0.75
CA ALA A 172 -27.79 17.68 2.02
C ALA A 172 -28.77 17.54 3.21
N LEU A 173 -29.83 18.37 3.26
CA LEU A 173 -30.83 18.35 4.33
C LEU A 173 -31.73 17.09 4.34
N ARG A 174 -31.80 16.34 3.23
CA ARG A 174 -32.66 15.15 3.10
C ARG A 174 -31.92 13.83 3.31
N ALA A 175 -30.59 13.85 3.28
CA ALA A 175 -29.72 12.68 3.42
C ALA A 175 -29.39 12.42 4.89
#